data_AF-A0A653D116-F1
#
_entry.id   AF-A0A653D116-F1
#
_cell.length_a   1.000
_cell.length_b   1.000
_cell.length_c   1.000
_cell.angle_alpha   90.00
_cell.angle_beta   90.00
_cell.angle_gamma   90.00
#
_symmetry.space_group_name_H-M   'P 1'
#
loop_
_entity.id
_entity.type
_entity.pdbx_description
1 polymer ?
#
loop_
_entity_poly.entity_id
_entity_poly.type
_entity_poly.pdbx_seq_one_letter_code
_entity_poly.pdbx_strand_id
1 'polypeptide(L)'
;MPSTGQKLMIHNPYYYPDWSLQAVLNSRKILNLISVSPTITYCTDDVAEMPSETRRCLLPNERDLMYFKDYNFHNCMVECRMNMTIKMCNCTPFVYVHSGVNVTDVKICTLRDVKCLREHQKLLMSDSLGQNATSNDFTVLEKVTGRACGCLPDCESTEYYAESSAGVLNFKYIRSNAYTDVKITNDSSILNVYFNDLVGIKNRMDVKFDWHTLLGKR
;
A
#
# COMPACT_ATOMS: atom_id res chain seq x y z
N MET A 1 -5.34 -2.31 -24.11
CA MET A 1 -6.25 -3.41 -24.51
C MET A 1 -7.34 -3.50 -23.45
N PRO A 2 -8.63 -3.43 -23.80
CA PRO A 2 -9.69 -3.67 -22.82
C PRO A 2 -9.58 -5.12 -22.33
N SER A 3 -9.33 -5.32 -21.04
CA SER A 3 -9.32 -6.63 -20.40
C SER A 3 -10.59 -6.81 -19.57
N THR A 4 -11.07 -8.04 -19.47
CA THR A 4 -12.20 -8.35 -18.60
C THR A 4 -11.79 -9.39 -17.58
N GLY A 5 -12.00 -9.08 -16.31
CA GLY A 5 -11.45 -9.84 -15.20
C GLY A 5 -11.82 -9.20 -13.88
N GLN A 6 -11.22 -9.73 -12.81
CA GLN A 6 -11.34 -9.21 -11.46
C GLN A 6 -9.98 -8.75 -10.99
N LYS A 7 -9.85 -7.49 -10.59
CA LYS A 7 -8.65 -6.97 -9.93
C LYS A 7 -8.78 -7.24 -8.44
N LEU A 8 -7.92 -8.10 -7.92
CA LEU A 8 -7.82 -8.42 -6.50
C LEU A 8 -6.62 -7.69 -5.88
N MET A 9 -6.82 -7.05 -4.73
CA MET A 9 -5.77 -6.39 -3.96
C MET A 9 -5.73 -7.04 -2.58
N ILE A 10 -4.56 -7.52 -2.16
CA ILE A 10 -4.35 -8.15 -0.85
C ILE A 10 -3.25 -7.36 -0.17
N HIS A 11 -3.54 -6.82 1.00
CA HIS A 11 -2.63 -5.93 1.73
C HIS A 11 -2.96 -5.93 3.22
N ASN A 12 -2.10 -5.29 4.01
CA ASN A 12 -2.33 -5.06 5.43
C ASN A 12 -3.61 -4.22 5.65
N PRO A 13 -4.49 -4.60 6.61
CA PRO A 13 -5.74 -3.87 6.87
C PRO A 13 -5.55 -2.39 7.26
N TYR A 14 -4.36 -1.99 7.72
CA TYR A 14 -4.04 -0.61 8.08
C TYR A 14 -3.54 0.24 6.92
N TYR A 15 -3.27 -0.37 5.75
CA TYR A 15 -2.88 0.36 4.55
C TYR A 15 -4.12 0.82 3.79
N TYR A 16 -4.12 2.09 3.38
CA TYR A 16 -5.15 2.61 2.51
C TYR A 16 -5.14 1.88 1.16
N PRO A 17 -6.27 1.41 0.61
CA PRO A 17 -6.28 0.64 -0.63
C PRO A 17 -6.16 1.55 -1.87
N ASP A 18 -4.97 2.10 -2.13
CA ASP A 18 -4.71 2.93 -3.31
C ASP A 18 -4.23 2.11 -4.53
N TRP A 19 -3.98 2.79 -5.65
CA TRP A 19 -3.57 2.16 -6.91
C TRP A 19 -2.12 1.65 -6.91
N SER A 20 -1.28 2.08 -5.96
CA SER A 20 0.13 1.69 -5.81
C SER A 20 0.29 0.33 -5.14
N LEU A 21 -0.77 -0.22 -4.55
CA LEU A 21 -0.78 -1.60 -4.06
C LEU A 21 -0.71 -2.62 -5.19
N GLN A 22 0.01 -3.70 -4.94
CA GLN A 22 0.06 -4.84 -5.84
C GLN A 22 -1.33 -5.44 -6.03
N ALA A 23 -1.66 -5.73 -7.28
CA ALA A 23 -2.93 -6.32 -7.64
C ALA A 23 -2.76 -7.49 -8.58
N VAL A 24 -3.58 -8.51 -8.38
CA VAL A 24 -3.66 -9.70 -9.22
C VAL A 24 -4.89 -9.58 -10.10
N LEU A 25 -4.74 -9.78 -11.41
CA LEU A 25 -5.86 -9.82 -12.34
C LEU A 25 -6.28 -11.27 -12.57
N ASN A 26 -7.52 -11.58 -12.22
CA ASN A 26 -8.08 -12.92 -12.34
C ASN A 26 -9.10 -12.99 -13.48
N SER A 27 -9.18 -14.15 -14.13
CA SER A 27 -10.12 -14.38 -15.22
C SER A 27 -11.52 -14.69 -14.69
N ARG A 28 -12.54 -14.39 -15.50
CA ARG A 28 -13.94 -14.70 -15.18
C ARG A 28 -14.28 -16.13 -15.58
N LYS A 29 -15.41 -16.65 -15.06
CA LYS A 29 -15.99 -17.98 -15.39
C LYS A 29 -15.13 -19.19 -15.02
N ILE A 30 -14.16 -19.01 -14.15
CA ILE A 30 -13.25 -20.05 -13.69
C ILE A 30 -13.20 -20.07 -12.16
N LEU A 31 -12.59 -21.12 -11.61
CA LEU A 31 -12.18 -21.16 -10.21
C LEU A 31 -10.81 -20.50 -10.11
N ASN A 32 -10.70 -19.38 -9.41
CA ASN A 32 -9.44 -18.73 -9.08
C ASN A 32 -9.04 -19.12 -7.66
N LEU A 33 -7.87 -19.72 -7.52
CA LEU A 33 -7.27 -20.13 -6.25
C LEU A 33 -6.12 -19.16 -5.97
N ILE A 34 -6.26 -18.37 -4.92
CA ILE A 34 -5.28 -17.37 -4.52
C ILE A 34 -4.64 -17.83 -3.22
N SER A 35 -3.40 -18.30 -3.31
CA SER A 35 -2.59 -18.62 -2.14
C SER A 35 -1.93 -17.34 -1.65
N VAL A 36 -1.94 -17.16 -0.34
CA VAL A 36 -1.38 -15.98 0.34
C VAL A 36 -0.31 -16.42 1.31
N SER A 37 0.86 -15.79 1.25
CA SER A 37 1.98 -16.03 2.16
C SER A 37 2.31 -14.73 2.91
N PRO A 38 2.16 -14.69 4.24
CA PRO A 38 2.50 -13.52 5.02
C PRO A 38 4.01 -13.47 5.31
N THR A 39 4.58 -12.28 5.17
CA THR A 39 5.94 -11.94 5.62
C THR A 39 5.83 -10.81 6.63
N ILE A 40 6.33 -11.03 7.84
CA ILE A 40 6.33 -10.05 8.92
C ILE A 40 7.76 -9.63 9.19
N THR A 41 8.03 -8.33 9.16
CA THR A 41 9.30 -7.75 9.57
C THR A 41 9.07 -6.97 10.86
N TYR A 42 9.91 -7.18 11.87
CA TYR A 42 9.90 -6.42 13.11
C TYR A 42 11.32 -6.00 13.47
N CYS A 43 11.45 -4.90 14.22
CA CYS A 43 12.72 -4.47 14.79
C CYS A 43 12.82 -4.86 16.26
N THR A 44 14.03 -5.10 16.75
CA THR A 44 14.28 -5.27 18.19
C THR A 44 14.11 -3.97 18.96
N ASP A 45 13.91 -4.06 20.27
CA ASP A 45 13.85 -2.88 21.15
C ASP A 45 15.12 -2.02 21.02
N ASP A 46 16.29 -2.65 20.90
CA ASP A 46 17.57 -1.96 20.65
C ASP A 46 17.54 -1.09 19.39
N VAL A 47 16.86 -1.54 18.32
CA VAL A 47 16.68 -0.76 17.09
C VAL A 47 15.58 0.29 17.26
N ALA A 48 14.50 -0.03 17.98
CA ALA A 48 13.41 0.90 18.24
C ALA A 48 13.87 2.14 19.03
N GLU A 49 14.76 1.95 20.01
CA GLU A 49 15.36 3.01 20.83
C GLU A 49 16.36 3.88 20.05
N MET A 50 16.86 3.42 18.89
CA MET A 50 17.75 4.24 18.07
C MET A 50 17.00 5.42 17.44
N PRO A 51 17.64 6.60 17.35
CA PRO A 51 17.09 7.73 16.63
C PRO A 51 16.76 7.35 15.17
N SER A 52 15.57 7.78 14.71
CA SER A 52 15.05 7.48 13.37
C SER A 52 16.03 7.86 12.24
N GLU A 53 16.86 8.89 12.44
CA GLU A 53 17.88 9.35 11.50
C GLU A 53 19.00 8.32 11.29
N THR A 54 19.30 7.55 12.33
CA THR A 54 20.33 6.50 12.31
C THR A 54 19.78 5.23 11.66
N ARG A 55 18.58 4.78 12.07
CA ARG A 55 17.97 3.54 11.54
C ARG A 55 17.26 3.70 10.20
N ARG A 56 17.00 4.92 9.74
CA ARG A 56 16.44 5.25 8.41
C ARG A 56 15.07 4.61 8.11
N CYS A 57 14.32 4.26 9.13
CA CYS A 57 12.94 3.78 9.05
C CYS A 57 12.13 4.42 10.20
N LEU A 58 10.80 4.39 10.11
CA LEU A 58 9.90 4.89 11.15
C LEU A 58 9.02 3.79 11.74
N LEU A 59 8.75 3.90 13.03
CA LEU A 59 7.75 3.14 13.76
C LEU A 59 6.38 3.80 13.62
N PRO A 60 5.28 3.05 13.85
CA PRO A 60 3.92 3.55 13.64
C PRO A 60 3.57 4.84 14.41
N ASN A 61 4.19 5.07 15.57
CA ASN A 61 3.88 6.21 16.45
C ASN A 61 4.87 7.38 16.34
N GLU A 62 5.84 7.34 15.42
CA GLU A 62 6.90 8.35 15.34
C GLU A 62 6.56 9.56 14.48
N ARG A 63 5.50 9.45 13.67
CA ARG A 63 5.04 10.54 12.82
C ARG A 63 3.53 10.55 12.74
N ASP A 64 2.95 11.67 13.13
CA ASP A 64 1.52 11.88 12.95
C ASP A 64 1.21 12.07 11.46
N LEU A 65 0.15 11.38 11.03
CA LEU A 65 -0.48 11.57 9.73
C LEU A 65 -1.79 12.32 9.94
N MET A 66 -2.13 13.23 9.04
CA MET A 66 -3.34 14.07 9.17
C MET A 66 -4.62 13.24 8.99
N TYR A 67 -4.57 12.21 8.15
CA TYR A 67 -5.75 11.43 7.76
C TYR A 67 -5.72 9.99 8.27
N PHE A 68 -4.59 9.53 8.80
CA PHE A 68 -4.39 8.15 9.23
C PHE A 68 -3.95 8.11 10.69
N LYS A 69 -4.40 7.09 11.42
CA LYS A 69 -4.11 6.97 12.86
C LYS A 69 -2.63 6.70 13.14
N ASP A 70 -2.07 5.74 12.40
CA ASP A 70 -0.73 5.24 12.62
C ASP A 70 0.10 5.45 11.34
N TYR A 71 1.38 5.78 11.51
CA TYR A 71 2.33 5.89 10.41
C TYR A 71 2.52 4.54 9.73
N ASN A 72 2.47 4.55 8.41
CA ASN A 72 3.19 3.62 7.57
C ASN A 72 3.54 4.30 6.26
N PHE A 73 4.52 3.76 5.55
CA PHE A 73 5.02 4.32 4.30
C PHE A 73 3.89 4.51 3.28
N HIS A 74 2.97 3.54 3.18
CA HIS A 74 1.87 3.59 2.22
C HIS A 74 0.92 4.76 2.49
N ASN A 75 0.46 4.90 3.73
CA ASN A 75 -0.44 5.97 4.16
C ASN A 75 0.24 7.35 4.06
N CYS A 76 1.54 7.44 4.39
CA CYS A 76 2.32 8.68 4.20
C CYS A 76 2.35 9.11 2.72
N MET A 77 2.55 8.16 1.80
CA MET A 77 2.54 8.44 0.36
C MET A 77 1.17 8.85 -0.14
N VAL A 78 0.09 8.22 0.34
CA VAL A 78 -1.28 8.63 0.02
C VAL A 78 -1.55 10.06 0.48
N GLU A 79 -1.21 10.40 1.72
CA GLU A 79 -1.33 11.77 2.23
C GLU A 79 -0.49 12.77 1.42
N CYS A 80 0.72 12.38 1.01
CA CYS A 80 1.56 13.22 0.17
C CYS A 80 0.90 13.51 -1.19
N ARG A 81 0.32 12.49 -1.84
CA ARG A 81 -0.43 12.64 -3.10
C ARG A 81 -1.66 13.52 -2.94
N MET A 82 -2.40 13.36 -1.84
CA MET A 82 -3.53 14.22 -1.51
C MET A 82 -3.09 15.67 -1.39
N ASN A 83 -2.08 15.95 -0.56
CA ASN A 83 -1.56 17.30 -0.35
C ASN A 83 -1.00 17.92 -1.64
N MET A 84 -0.34 17.15 -2.48
CA MET A 84 0.10 17.61 -3.81
C MET A 84 -1.07 17.97 -4.71
N THR A 85 -2.10 17.12 -4.75
CA THR A 85 -3.28 17.36 -5.58
C THR A 85 -4.04 18.61 -5.12
N ILE A 86 -4.15 18.83 -3.81
CA ILE A 86 -4.73 20.04 -3.22
C ILE A 86 -3.91 21.27 -3.63
N LYS A 87 -2.58 21.24 -3.49
CA LYS A 87 -1.71 22.37 -3.83
C LYS A 87 -1.74 22.72 -5.33
N MET A 88 -1.79 21.72 -6.21
CA MET A 88 -1.71 21.92 -7.67
C MET A 88 -3.07 22.19 -8.31
N CYS A 89 -4.11 21.47 -7.89
CA CYS A 89 -5.42 21.46 -8.53
C CYS A 89 -6.55 21.97 -7.63
N ASN A 90 -6.27 22.38 -6.39
CA ASN A 90 -7.23 22.92 -5.42
C ASN A 90 -8.45 22.02 -5.20
N CYS A 91 -8.23 20.70 -5.25
CA CYS A 91 -9.25 19.69 -5.00
C CYS A 91 -8.63 18.37 -4.54
N THR A 92 -9.45 17.50 -3.95
CA THR A 92 -9.08 16.14 -3.55
C THR A 92 -9.85 15.11 -4.37
N PRO A 93 -9.18 14.14 -5.02
CA PRO A 93 -9.84 13.04 -5.71
C PRO A 93 -10.78 12.28 -4.77
N PHE A 94 -11.98 11.92 -5.26
CA PHE A 94 -12.98 11.21 -4.47
C PHE A 94 -12.45 9.90 -3.87
N VAL A 95 -11.48 9.27 -4.54
CA VAL A 95 -10.84 8.02 -4.11
C VAL A 95 -10.03 8.16 -2.82
N TYR A 96 -9.80 9.37 -2.30
CA TYR A 96 -9.12 9.60 -1.02
C TYR A 96 -10.08 10.05 0.08
N VAL A 97 -11.37 10.19 -0.23
CA VAL A 97 -12.37 10.60 0.74
C VAL A 97 -12.82 9.37 1.53
N HIS A 98 -12.35 9.26 2.78
CA HIS A 98 -12.76 8.22 3.72
C HIS A 98 -13.18 8.84 5.06
N SER A 99 -13.80 8.05 5.95
CA SER A 99 -14.40 8.52 7.20
C SER A 99 -13.45 9.25 8.17
N GLY A 100 -12.13 9.19 7.95
CA GLY A 100 -11.11 9.91 8.75
C GLY A 100 -10.73 11.27 8.18
N VAL A 101 -11.14 11.59 6.95
CA VAL A 101 -10.88 12.90 6.33
C VAL A 101 -12.06 13.81 6.63
N ASN A 102 -11.83 14.87 7.41
CA ASN A 102 -12.79 15.97 7.52
C ASN A 102 -12.82 16.70 6.18
N VAL A 103 -13.76 16.31 5.31
CA VAL A 103 -14.01 16.91 3.98
C VAL A 103 -14.49 18.36 4.06
N THR A 104 -14.55 18.95 5.26
CA THR A 104 -15.09 20.30 5.48
C THR A 104 -14.21 21.38 4.87
N ASP A 105 -12.91 21.13 4.68
CA ASP A 105 -11.96 22.17 4.30
C ASP A 105 -11.51 22.07 2.83
N VAL A 106 -11.83 20.97 2.12
CA VAL A 106 -11.30 20.71 0.77
C VAL A 106 -12.38 20.20 -0.18
N LYS A 107 -12.52 20.89 -1.32
CA LYS A 107 -13.41 20.50 -2.43
C LYS A 107 -13.03 19.13 -3.00
N ILE A 108 -14.03 18.28 -3.26
CA ILE A 108 -13.84 17.04 -4.03
C ILE A 108 -13.65 17.39 -5.53
N CYS A 109 -12.66 16.77 -6.18
CA CYS A 109 -12.41 16.97 -7.60
C CYS A 109 -13.61 16.55 -8.46
N THR A 110 -13.92 17.36 -9.47
CA THR A 110 -15.00 17.14 -10.43
C THR A 110 -14.44 16.91 -11.83
N LEU A 111 -15.32 16.64 -12.81
CA LEU A 111 -14.91 16.51 -14.22
C LEU A 111 -14.18 17.75 -14.77
N ARG A 112 -14.41 18.94 -14.19
CA ARG A 112 -13.72 20.18 -14.58
C ARG A 112 -12.24 20.16 -14.22
N ASP A 113 -11.89 19.44 -13.16
CA ASP A 113 -10.53 19.40 -12.60
C ASP A 113 -9.66 18.34 -13.29
N VAL A 114 -10.26 17.46 -14.12
CA VAL A 114 -9.58 16.36 -14.83
C VAL A 114 -8.43 16.86 -15.71
N LYS A 115 -8.54 18.05 -16.30
CA LYS A 115 -7.45 18.63 -17.09
C LYS A 115 -6.20 18.84 -16.23
N CYS A 116 -6.35 19.40 -15.04
CA CYS A 116 -5.25 19.63 -14.09
C CYS A 116 -4.67 18.30 -13.58
N LEU A 117 -5.54 17.37 -13.18
CA LEU A 117 -5.12 16.04 -12.71
C LEU A 117 -4.29 15.30 -13.77
N ARG A 118 -4.68 15.40 -15.04
CA ARG A 118 -3.97 14.77 -16.15
C ARG A 118 -2.62 15.45 -16.44
N GLU A 119 -2.57 16.77 -16.35
CA GLU A 119 -1.33 17.55 -16.55
C GLU A 119 -0.26 17.17 -15.52
N HIS A 120 -0.66 16.97 -14.27
CA HIS A 120 0.24 16.58 -13.18
C HIS A 120 0.27 15.06 -12.88
N GLN A 121 -0.36 14.24 -13.71
CA GLN A 121 -0.54 12.80 -13.45
C GLN A 121 0.78 12.09 -13.17
N LYS A 122 1.84 12.37 -13.95
CA LYS A 122 3.15 11.72 -13.76
C LYS A 122 3.71 11.95 -12.36
N LEU A 123 3.51 13.14 -11.82
CA LEU A 123 3.99 13.51 -10.49
C LEU A 123 3.12 12.87 -9.40
N LEU A 124 1.80 12.99 -9.53
CA LEU A 124 0.85 12.43 -8.57
C LEU A 124 0.91 10.90 -8.50
N MET A 125 1.30 10.25 -9.60
CA MET A 125 1.43 8.79 -9.72
C MET A 125 2.86 8.28 -9.51
N SER A 126 3.78 9.08 -8.98
CA SER A 126 5.16 8.63 -8.75
C SER A 126 5.37 8.13 -7.33
N ASP A 127 5.99 6.97 -7.18
CA ASP A 127 6.48 6.44 -5.90
C ASP A 127 7.90 6.97 -5.55
N SER A 128 8.62 7.53 -6.54
CA SER A 128 9.97 8.06 -6.34
C SER A 128 10.02 9.30 -5.42
N LEU A 129 8.85 9.82 -5.03
CA LEU A 129 8.69 10.99 -4.17
C LEU A 129 8.89 10.70 -2.67
N GLY A 130 8.91 9.41 -2.29
CA GLY A 130 9.11 8.99 -0.90
C GLY A 130 10.56 9.10 -0.43
N GLN A 131 11.54 8.98 -1.33
CA GLN A 131 12.97 9.00 -1.00
C GLN A 131 13.61 10.33 -1.41
N ASN A 132 14.77 10.67 -0.81
CA ASN A 132 15.59 11.81 -1.19
C ASN A 132 16.13 11.63 -2.62
N ALA A 133 15.27 11.81 -3.63
CA ALA A 133 15.60 11.64 -5.03
C ALA A 133 16.48 12.80 -5.49
N THR A 134 17.73 12.49 -5.82
CA THR A 134 18.75 13.42 -6.36
C THR A 134 18.56 13.73 -7.84
N SER A 135 17.35 13.58 -8.41
CA SER A 135 17.08 13.77 -9.84
C SER A 135 16.47 15.15 -10.14
N ASN A 136 16.61 15.62 -11.39
CA ASN A 136 16.09 16.92 -11.86
C ASN A 136 14.58 17.14 -11.61
N ASP A 137 13.78 16.08 -11.37
CA ASP A 137 12.37 16.16 -10.94
C ASP A 137 12.20 16.82 -9.55
N PHE A 138 13.26 16.81 -8.74
CA PHE A 138 13.35 17.49 -7.44
C PHE A 138 13.12 19.00 -7.57
N THR A 139 13.58 19.63 -8.66
CA THR A 139 13.48 21.09 -8.84
C THR A 139 12.05 21.58 -9.09
N VAL A 140 11.17 20.74 -9.62
CA VAL A 140 9.73 21.04 -9.78
C VAL A 140 8.99 20.76 -8.46
N LEU A 141 9.36 19.68 -7.78
CA LEU A 141 8.73 19.27 -6.52
C LEU A 141 9.00 20.26 -5.38
N GLU A 142 10.25 20.71 -5.24
CA GLU A 142 10.68 21.69 -4.24
C GLU A 142 10.03 23.06 -4.50
N LYS A 143 9.87 23.44 -5.78
CA LYS A 143 9.17 24.67 -6.18
C LYS A 143 7.66 24.65 -5.93
N VAL A 144 7.02 23.48 -6.00
CA VAL A 144 5.55 23.37 -5.84
C VAL A 144 5.14 23.01 -4.41
N THR A 145 5.95 22.25 -3.67
CA THR A 145 5.57 21.69 -2.37
C THR A 145 6.43 22.14 -1.20
N GLY A 146 7.63 22.69 -1.46
CA GLY A 146 8.59 23.13 -0.44
C GLY A 146 9.40 22.00 0.22
N ARG A 147 9.10 20.72 -0.03
CA ARG A 147 9.89 19.57 0.46
C ARG A 147 9.50 18.26 -0.24
N ALA A 148 10.44 17.32 -0.40
CA ALA A 148 10.11 15.92 -0.66
C ALA A 148 9.18 15.37 0.45
N CYS A 149 8.30 14.40 0.14
CA CYS A 149 7.29 13.86 1.08
C CYS A 149 7.92 13.40 2.42
N GLY A 150 9.19 13.00 2.38
CA GLY A 150 9.97 12.59 3.55
C GLY A 150 9.42 11.31 4.19
N CYS A 151 8.75 10.46 3.41
CA CYS A 151 8.21 9.19 3.88
C CYS A 151 9.34 8.17 3.97
N LEU A 152 9.77 7.84 5.20
CA LEU A 152 10.74 6.78 5.45
C LEU A 152 10.07 5.40 5.41
N PRO A 153 10.79 4.32 5.07
CA PRO A 153 10.24 2.97 5.13
C PRO A 153 9.81 2.61 6.56
N ASP A 154 8.95 1.61 6.67
CA ASP A 154 8.48 1.11 7.96
C ASP A 154 9.57 0.26 8.64
N CYS A 155 9.79 0.45 9.94
CA CYS A 155 10.66 -0.45 10.72
C CYS A 155 9.97 -1.78 11.00
N GLU A 156 8.64 -1.76 11.07
CA GLU A 156 7.80 -2.93 11.28
C GLU A 156 6.75 -2.98 10.17
N SER A 157 6.70 -4.10 9.46
CA SER A 157 5.80 -4.25 8.31
C SER A 157 5.21 -5.65 8.26
N THR A 158 4.02 -5.74 7.68
CA THR A 158 3.39 -7.03 7.34
C THR A 158 2.95 -6.97 5.90
N GLU A 159 3.55 -7.85 5.09
CA GLU A 159 3.33 -7.95 3.66
C GLU A 159 2.67 -9.29 3.33
N TYR A 160 1.79 -9.27 2.33
CA TYR A 160 1.09 -10.47 1.87
C TYR A 160 1.41 -10.71 0.41
N TYR A 161 2.18 -11.76 0.15
CA TYR A 161 2.49 -12.18 -1.22
C TYR A 161 1.40 -13.13 -1.70
N ALA A 162 0.74 -12.74 -2.80
CA ALA A 162 -0.36 -13.50 -3.38
C ALA A 162 0.07 -14.15 -4.70
N GLU A 163 -0.14 -15.46 -4.82
CA GLU A 163 0.05 -16.21 -6.05
C GLU A 163 -1.31 -16.68 -6.57
N SER A 164 -1.53 -16.53 -7.88
CA SER A 164 -2.78 -16.91 -8.52
C SER A 164 -2.62 -18.18 -9.33
N SER A 165 -3.54 -19.11 -9.11
CA SER A 165 -3.71 -20.30 -9.92
C SER A 165 -5.18 -20.45 -10.31
N ALA A 166 -5.41 -21.15 -11.41
CA ALA A 166 -6.73 -21.28 -12.03
C ALA A 166 -7.13 -22.75 -12.18
N GLY A 167 -8.40 -23.03 -11.95
CA GLY A 167 -9.03 -24.33 -12.17
C GLY A 167 -10.33 -24.21 -12.95
N VAL A 168 -10.78 -25.32 -13.52
CA VAL A 168 -12.07 -25.38 -14.21
C VAL A 168 -13.19 -25.37 -13.18
N LEU A 169 -14.15 -24.47 -13.38
CA LEU A 169 -15.32 -24.38 -12.52
C LEU A 169 -16.31 -25.52 -12.87
N ASN A 170 -16.50 -26.46 -11.95
CA ASN A 170 -17.45 -27.54 -12.13
C ASN A 170 -18.61 -27.43 -11.12
N PHE A 171 -19.75 -26.95 -11.62
CA PHE A 171 -20.97 -26.70 -10.84
C PHE A 171 -21.56 -27.92 -10.14
N LYS A 172 -21.18 -29.14 -10.53
CA LYS A 172 -21.61 -30.37 -9.82
C LYS A 172 -21.01 -30.46 -8.41
N TYR A 173 -19.79 -29.97 -8.21
CA TYR A 173 -19.08 -30.02 -6.93
C TYR A 173 -19.40 -28.83 -6.01
N ILE A 174 -20.09 -27.81 -6.54
CA ILE A 174 -20.40 -26.57 -5.81
C ILE A 174 -21.72 -26.67 -5.02
N ARG A 175 -22.45 -27.79 -5.16
CA ARG A 175 -23.67 -28.12 -4.38
C ARG A 175 -23.37 -28.44 -2.90
N SER A 176 -22.42 -27.75 -2.29
CA SER A 176 -22.23 -27.77 -0.84
C SER A 176 -23.19 -26.76 -0.19
N ASN A 177 -23.64 -27.06 1.02
CA ASN A 177 -24.59 -26.24 1.80
C ASN A 177 -24.07 -24.82 2.15
N ALA A 178 -22.84 -24.45 1.76
CA ALA A 178 -22.24 -23.15 2.06
C ALA A 178 -22.76 -22.00 1.18
N TYR A 179 -23.42 -22.29 0.04
CA TYR A 179 -23.84 -21.28 -0.94
C TYR A 179 -25.35 -21.33 -1.26
N THR A 180 -26.19 -21.80 -0.33
CA THR A 180 -27.63 -22.04 -0.57
C THR A 180 -28.39 -20.80 -1.04
N ASP A 181 -27.95 -19.60 -0.65
CA ASP A 181 -28.61 -18.34 -0.97
C ASP A 181 -28.04 -17.64 -2.21
N VAL A 182 -26.99 -18.19 -2.84
CA VAL A 182 -26.31 -17.58 -4.00
C VAL A 182 -26.63 -18.36 -5.27
N LYS A 183 -27.30 -17.72 -6.23
CA LYS A 183 -27.54 -18.28 -7.56
C LYS A 183 -26.26 -18.25 -8.39
N ILE A 184 -25.55 -19.38 -8.44
CA ILE A 184 -24.34 -19.55 -9.24
C ILE A 184 -24.73 -19.89 -10.68
N THR A 185 -24.30 -19.05 -11.63
CA THR A 185 -24.57 -19.17 -13.08
C THR A 185 -23.29 -19.51 -13.86
N ASN A 186 -23.40 -19.80 -15.16
CA ASN A 186 -22.25 -20.03 -16.04
C ASN A 186 -21.34 -18.80 -16.22
N ASP A 187 -21.81 -17.61 -15.85
CA ASP A 187 -21.01 -16.38 -15.84
C ASP A 187 -20.32 -16.12 -14.50
N SER A 188 -20.61 -16.95 -13.49
CA SER A 188 -20.02 -16.85 -12.16
C SER A 188 -18.58 -17.37 -12.15
N SER A 189 -17.74 -16.74 -11.34
CA SER A 189 -16.40 -17.22 -11.01
C SER A 189 -16.35 -17.44 -9.50
N ILE A 190 -15.59 -18.43 -9.06
CA ILE A 190 -15.30 -18.61 -7.64
C ILE A 190 -13.90 -18.09 -7.37
N LEU A 191 -13.75 -17.29 -6.33
CA LEU A 191 -12.46 -16.87 -5.80
C LEU A 191 -12.28 -17.52 -4.44
N ASN A 192 -11.27 -18.36 -4.30
CA ASN A 192 -10.89 -18.95 -3.03
C ASN A 192 -9.54 -18.36 -2.61
N VAL A 193 -9.53 -17.56 -1.54
CA VAL A 193 -8.33 -16.95 -0.97
C VAL A 193 -7.98 -17.70 0.31
N TYR A 194 -6.77 -18.24 0.38
CA TYR A 194 -6.33 -19.06 1.50
C TYR A 194 -4.86 -18.86 1.80
N PHE A 195 -4.44 -19.14 3.04
CA PHE A 195 -3.02 -19.14 3.38
C PHE A 195 -2.35 -20.38 2.79
N ASN A 196 -1.21 -20.16 2.12
CA ASN A 196 -0.48 -21.24 1.45
C ASN A 196 0.04 -22.29 2.44
N ASP A 197 0.40 -21.84 3.64
CA ASP A 197 0.92 -22.66 4.74
C ASP A 197 0.35 -22.14 6.07
N LEU A 198 0.47 -22.95 7.12
CA LEU A 198 0.17 -22.57 8.50
C LEU A 198 1.25 -21.67 9.11
N VAL A 199 2.41 -21.55 8.45
CA VAL A 199 3.53 -20.72 8.86
C VAL A 199 3.76 -19.55 7.89
N GLY A 200 4.36 -18.48 8.41
CA GLY A 200 4.79 -17.32 7.63
C GLY A 200 6.28 -17.03 7.85
N ILE A 201 6.83 -16.16 7.02
CA ILE A 201 8.22 -15.71 7.20
C ILE A 201 8.23 -14.58 8.22
N LYS A 202 9.10 -14.69 9.23
CA LYS A 202 9.32 -13.64 10.23
C LYS A 202 10.76 -13.16 10.18
N ASN A 203 10.96 -11.93 9.70
CA ASN A 203 12.26 -11.27 9.62
C ASN A 203 12.49 -10.42 10.87
N ARG A 204 13.68 -10.55 11.48
CA ARG A 204 14.12 -9.74 12.61
C ARG A 204 15.17 -8.74 12.14
N MET A 205 14.90 -7.45 12.32
CA MET A 205 15.90 -6.39 12.16
C MET A 205 16.57 -6.14 13.51
N ASP A 206 17.90 -6.22 13.53
CA ASP A 206 18.67 -6.12 14.77
C ASP A 206 20.00 -5.39 14.55
N VAL A 207 20.58 -4.91 15.65
CA VAL A 207 21.86 -4.21 15.66
C VAL A 207 22.99 -5.22 15.49
N LYS A 208 23.81 -5.03 14.46
CA LYS A 208 25.03 -5.83 14.31
C LYS A 208 26.19 -5.12 15.00
N PHE A 209 26.72 -5.73 16.04
CA PHE A 209 27.99 -5.32 16.65
C PHE A 209 29.15 -6.04 15.97
N ASP A 210 30.01 -5.31 15.28
CA ASP A 210 31.28 -5.85 14.84
C ASP A 210 32.27 -5.95 16.01
N TRP A 211 33.23 -6.87 15.92
CA TRP A 211 34.23 -7.11 16.96
C TRP A 211 35.01 -5.84 17.32
N HIS A 212 35.25 -4.95 16.36
CA HIS A 212 35.87 -3.64 16.57
C HIS A 212 35.03 -2.75 17.51
N THR A 213 33.71 -2.80 17.40
CA THR A 213 32.79 -2.04 18.25
C THR A 213 32.73 -2.60 19.67
N LEU A 214 32.84 -3.94 19.80
CA LEU A 214 32.86 -4.62 21.10
C LEU A 214 34.20 -4.46 21.83
N LEU A 215 35.32 -4.42 21.11
CA LEU A 215 36.68 -4.39 21.67
C LEU A 215 37.35 -3.01 21.62
N GLY A 216 36.77 -2.04 20.90
CA GLY A 216 37.32 -0.70 20.70
C GLY A 216 37.06 0.30 21.84
N LYS A 217 36.33 -0.09 22.88
CA LYS A 217 36.23 0.70 24.13
C LYS A 217 37.31 0.25 25.12
N ARG A 218 38.56 0.68 24.89
CA ARG A 218 39.63 0.73 25.90
C ARG A 218 40.42 2.01 25.76
#